data_AF-A0A3M1CJL2-F1
#
_entry.id   AF-A0A3M1CJL2-F1
#
_cell.length_a   1.000
_cell.length_b   1.000
_cell.length_c   1.000
_cell.angle_alpha   90.00
_cell.angle_beta   90.00
_cell.angle_gamma   90.00
#
_symmetry.space_group_name_H-M   'P 1'
#
loop_
_entity.id
_entity.type
_entity.pdbx_description
1 polymer ?
#
loop_
_entity_poly.entity_id
_entity_poly.type
_entity_poly.pdbx_seq_one_letter_code
_entity_poly.pdbx_strand_id
1 'polypeptide(L)'
;SAVAARLRLDRGDTAGALPLLVVAARPDDPEATWALTARCVIEVAEAVSIDSDVPLAEVCAEALRRSPDDPDLHNAVGILAARSGDLATARDRFATAVRLDPTRPEFRANLEQASR
;
A
#
# COMPACT_ATOMS: atom_id res chain seq x y z
N SER A 1 -7.24 -16.46 6.89
CA SER A 1 -6.45 -15.96 8.04
C SER A 1 -5.17 -15.33 7.52
N ALA A 2 -4.58 -14.40 8.29
CA ALA A 2 -3.34 -13.71 7.93
C ALA A 2 -2.17 -14.68 7.62
N VAL A 3 -2.09 -15.80 8.34
CA VAL A 3 -1.06 -16.83 8.12
C VAL A 3 -1.17 -17.43 6.71
N ALA A 4 -2.39 -17.77 6.28
CA ALA A 4 -2.61 -18.32 4.94
C ALA A 4 -2.37 -17.30 3.82
N ALA A 5 -2.56 -16.00 4.09
CA ALA A 5 -2.20 -14.93 3.17
C ALA A 5 -0.67 -14.85 3.01
N ARG A 6 0.07 -14.84 4.13
CA ARG A 6 1.54 -14.81 4.13
C ARG A 6 2.13 -15.95 3.31
N LEU A 7 1.68 -17.18 3.57
CA LEU A 7 2.14 -18.38 2.84
C LEU A 7 1.89 -18.32 1.33
N ARG A 8 0.90 -17.56 0.87
CA ARG A 8 0.64 -17.36 -0.56
C ARG A 8 1.56 -16.30 -1.15
N LEU A 9 1.77 -15.19 -0.43
CA LEU A 9 2.74 -14.17 -0.83
C LEU A 9 4.16 -14.74 -0.95
N ASP A 10 4.57 -15.62 -0.02
CA ASP A 10 5.88 -16.28 -0.08
C ASP A 10 6.03 -17.17 -1.34
N ARG A 11 4.92 -17.58 -1.95
CA ARG A 11 4.87 -18.31 -3.23
C ARG A 11 4.62 -17.41 -4.44
N GLY A 12 4.53 -16.09 -4.24
CA GLY A 12 4.18 -15.13 -5.29
C GLY A 12 2.70 -15.13 -5.70
N ASP A 13 1.83 -15.84 -4.99
CA ASP A 13 0.39 -15.89 -5.25
C ASP A 13 -0.33 -14.70 -4.59
N THR A 14 -0.15 -13.50 -5.16
CA THR A 14 -0.82 -12.27 -4.70
C THR A 14 -2.33 -12.34 -4.89
N ALA A 15 -2.78 -12.86 -6.04
CA ALA A 15 -4.20 -13.03 -6.37
C ALA A 15 -4.93 -13.91 -5.35
N GLY A 16 -4.33 -15.03 -4.91
CA GLY A 16 -4.89 -15.89 -3.88
C GLY A 16 -4.71 -15.34 -2.46
N ALA A 17 -3.68 -14.52 -2.21
CA ALA A 17 -3.46 -13.88 -0.93
C ALA A 17 -4.46 -12.75 -0.66
N LEU A 18 -4.86 -12.02 -1.69
CA LEU A 18 -5.61 -10.77 -1.55
C LEU A 18 -6.98 -10.95 -0.86
N PRO A 19 -7.84 -11.94 -1.21
CA PRO A 19 -9.08 -12.18 -0.48
C PRO A 19 -8.86 -12.50 1.00
N LEU A 20 -7.74 -13.15 1.33
CA LEU A 20 -7.38 -13.48 2.71
C LEU A 20 -6.88 -12.25 3.47
N LEU A 21 -6.20 -11.33 2.78
CA LEU A 21 -5.81 -10.03 3.31
C LEU A 21 -7.03 -9.15 3.54
N VAL A 22 -8.02 -9.11 2.64
CA VAL A 22 -9.26 -8.33 2.87
C VAL A 22 -9.95 -8.75 4.17
N VAL A 23 -10.05 -10.05 4.43
CA VAL A 23 -10.66 -10.57 5.67
C VAL A 23 -9.79 -10.30 6.90
N ALA A 24 -8.47 -10.36 6.77
CA ALA A 24 -7.53 -10.21 7.89
C ALA A 24 -7.14 -8.76 8.19
N ALA A 25 -7.23 -7.86 7.21
CA ALA A 25 -6.85 -6.46 7.28
C ALA A 25 -8.01 -5.61 7.80
N ARG A 26 -8.58 -5.99 8.94
CA ARG A 26 -9.65 -5.23 9.59
C ARG A 26 -9.06 -3.95 10.21
N PRO A 27 -9.49 -2.74 9.80
CA PRO A 27 -8.91 -1.49 10.30
C PRO A 27 -9.02 -1.28 11.81
N ASP A 28 -10.00 -1.92 12.46
CA ASP A 28 -10.26 -1.89 13.90
C ASP A 28 -9.47 -2.94 14.70
N ASP A 29 -8.86 -3.92 14.02
CA ASP A 29 -8.09 -4.99 14.66
C ASP A 29 -6.61 -4.58 14.80
N PRO A 30 -6.07 -4.37 16.02
CA PRO A 30 -4.68 -3.96 16.23
C PRO A 30 -3.64 -5.00 15.76
N GLU A 31 -3.98 -6.28 15.66
CA GLU A 31 -3.06 -7.33 15.17
C GLU A 31 -2.94 -7.33 13.64
N ALA A 32 -3.85 -6.65 12.95
CA ALA A 32 -3.93 -6.62 11.49
C ALA A 32 -2.87 -5.73 10.80
N THR A 33 -1.94 -5.11 11.53
CA THR A 33 -1.01 -4.10 11.00
C THR A 33 -0.26 -4.55 9.74
N TRP A 34 0.29 -5.77 9.76
CA TRP A 34 0.98 -6.30 8.58
C TRP A 34 -0.01 -6.54 7.42
N ALA A 35 -1.19 -7.08 7.72
CA ALA A 35 -2.18 -7.45 6.70
C ALA A 35 -2.75 -6.21 6.02
N LEU A 36 -3.01 -5.14 6.77
CA LEU A 36 -3.37 -3.81 6.27
C LEU A 36 -2.30 -3.27 5.32
N THR A 37 -1.04 -3.35 5.74
CA THR A 37 0.10 -2.90 4.96
C THR A 37 0.19 -3.64 3.63
N ALA A 38 0.18 -4.98 3.69
CA ALA A 38 0.27 -5.81 2.50
C ALA A 38 -0.94 -5.65 1.56
N ARG A 39 -2.15 -5.51 2.12
CA ARG A 39 -3.36 -5.25 1.34
C ARG A 39 -3.22 -3.94 0.55
N CYS A 40 -2.87 -2.85 1.22
CA CYS A 40 -2.70 -1.54 0.58
C CYS A 40 -1.68 -1.62 -0.57
N VAL A 41 -0.49 -2.16 -0.32
CA VAL A 41 0.58 -2.22 -1.32
C VAL A 41 0.17 -3.06 -2.53
N ILE A 42 -0.46 -4.22 -2.32
CA ILE A 42 -0.86 -5.12 -3.40
C ILE A 42 -2.00 -4.52 -4.24
N GLU A 43 -3.08 -4.05 -3.60
CA GLU A 43 -4.23 -3.50 -4.34
C GLU A 43 -3.83 -2.28 -5.17
N VAL A 44 -2.96 -1.42 -4.62
CA VAL A 44 -2.41 -0.28 -5.38
C VAL A 44 -1.55 -0.77 -6.54
N ALA A 45 -0.60 -1.67 -6.31
CA ALA A 45 0.33 -2.12 -7.33
C ALA A 45 -0.39 -2.81 -8.50
N GLU A 46 -1.35 -3.68 -8.20
CA GLU A 46 -2.06 -4.46 -9.22
C GLU A 46 -3.28 -3.74 -9.81
N ALA A 47 -3.63 -2.56 -9.27
CA ALA A 47 -4.86 -1.82 -9.62
C ALA A 47 -6.11 -2.72 -9.52
N VAL A 48 -6.08 -3.68 -8.59
CA VAL A 48 -7.16 -4.64 -8.40
C VAL A 48 -8.22 -3.99 -7.54
N SER A 49 -9.39 -3.79 -8.13
CA SER A 49 -10.59 -3.45 -7.38
C SER A 49 -11.18 -4.72 -6.79
N ILE A 50 -11.09 -4.88 -5.46
CA ILE A 50 -11.85 -5.90 -4.74
C ILE A 50 -13.18 -5.30 -4.31
N ASP A 51 -14.25 -6.08 -4.48
CA ASP A 51 -15.56 -5.77 -3.90
C ASP A 51 -15.44 -5.89 -2.37
N SER A 52 -15.04 -4.78 -1.74
CA SER A 52 -14.80 -4.65 -0.31
C SER A 52 -15.61 -3.48 0.21
N ASP A 53 -16.30 -3.70 1.33
CA ASP A 53 -17.07 -2.64 2.01
C ASP A 53 -16.18 -1.50 2.53
N VAL A 54 -14.86 -1.72 2.64
CA VAL A 54 -13.89 -0.73 3.10
C VAL A 54 -13.12 -0.15 1.90
N PRO A 55 -13.16 1.18 1.68
CA PRO A 55 -12.42 1.82 0.61
C PRO A 55 -10.90 1.65 0.74
N LEU A 56 -10.20 1.42 -0.38
CA LEU A 56 -8.73 1.27 -0.40
C LEU A 56 -8.01 2.48 0.22
N ALA A 57 -8.52 3.70 0.03
CA ALA A 57 -7.96 4.89 0.65
C ALA A 57 -7.97 4.83 2.18
N GLU A 58 -9.03 4.28 2.79
CA GLU A 58 -9.14 4.10 4.23
C GLU A 58 -8.19 3.01 4.74
N VAL A 59 -8.09 1.90 4.01
CA VAL A 59 -7.12 0.82 4.29
C VAL A 59 -5.69 1.35 4.30
N CYS A 60 -5.31 2.10 3.27
CA CYS A 60 -3.97 2.68 3.15
C CYS A 60 -3.71 3.77 4.20
N ALA A 61 -4.72 4.60 4.53
CA ALA A 61 -4.60 5.60 5.59
C ALA A 61 -4.36 4.94 6.95
N GLU A 62 -5.07 3.85 7.27
CA GLU A 62 -4.85 3.12 8.52
C GLU A 62 -3.51 2.38 8.53
N ALA A 63 -3.14 1.73 7.42
CA ALA A 63 -1.83 1.09 7.30
C ALA A 63 -0.70 2.10 7.59
N LEU A 64 -0.82 3.31 7.05
CA LEU A 64 0.15 4.38 7.26
C LEU A 64 0.14 4.93 8.70
N ARG A 65 -1.02 5.01 9.36
CA ARG A 65 -1.10 5.41 10.77
C ARG A 65 -0.34 4.43 11.67
N ARG A 66 -0.34 3.14 11.33
CA ARG A 66 0.31 2.09 12.13
C ARG A 66 1.78 1.89 11.78
N SER A 67 2.14 2.09 10.51
CA SER A 67 3.50 1.94 10.00
C SER A 67 3.95 3.23 9.31
N PRO A 68 4.12 4.34 10.05
CA PRO A 68 4.39 5.66 9.46
C PRO A 68 5.74 5.77 8.78
N ASP A 69 6.67 4.86 9.06
CA ASP A 69 8.03 4.85 8.51
C ASP A 69 8.23 3.75 7.45
N ASP A 70 7.14 3.13 6.97
CA ASP A 70 7.22 2.14 5.90
C ASP A 70 7.30 2.83 4.52
N PRO A 71 8.45 2.73 3.82
CA PRO A 71 8.62 3.41 2.54
C PRO A 71 7.70 2.87 1.43
N ASP A 72 7.34 1.59 1.48
CA ASP A 72 6.46 0.96 0.50
C ASP A 72 5.04 1.49 0.62
N LEU A 73 4.58 1.76 1.86
CA LEU A 73 3.31 2.42 2.10
C LEU A 73 3.28 3.85 1.61
N HIS A 74 4.32 4.64 1.85
CA HIS A 74 4.39 6.00 1.30
C HIS A 74 4.35 5.97 -0.23
N ASN A 75 5.05 5.04 -0.86
CA ASN A 75 4.99 4.87 -2.30
C ASN A 75 3.59 4.43 -2.79
N ALA A 76 2.95 3.47 -2.12
CA ALA A 76 1.61 3.01 -2.48
C ALA A 76 0.57 4.13 -2.36
N VAL A 77 0.58 4.88 -1.27
CA VAL A 77 -0.30 6.05 -1.08
C VAL A 77 -0.01 7.13 -2.14
N GLY A 78 1.26 7.34 -2.49
CA GLY A 78 1.64 8.25 -3.57
C GLY A 78 1.05 7.86 -4.93
N ILE A 79 1.10 6.56 -5.27
CA ILE A 79 0.49 6.04 -6.51
C ILE A 79 -1.03 6.24 -6.48
N LEU A 80 -1.68 5.95 -5.34
CA LEU A 80 -3.12 6.12 -5.20
C LEU A 80 -3.53 7.59 -5.38
N ALA A 81 -2.80 8.52 -4.78
CA ALA A 81 -3.02 9.96 -4.92
C ALA A 81 -2.77 10.45 -6.37
N ALA A 82 -1.72 9.95 -7.03
CA ALA A 82 -1.44 10.29 -8.42
C ALA A 82 -2.57 9.82 -9.35
N ARG A 83 -3.13 8.63 -9.11
CA ARG A 83 -4.28 8.09 -9.87
C ARG A 83 -5.55 8.91 -9.66
N SER A 84 -5.74 9.50 -8.48
CA SER A 84 -6.86 10.41 -8.21
C SER A 84 -6.61 11.86 -8.69
N GLY A 85 -5.46 12.14 -9.30
CA GLY A 85 -5.08 13.47 -9.77
C GLY A 85 -4.53 14.42 -8.69
N ASP A 86 -4.39 13.96 -7.45
CA ASP A 86 -3.78 14.73 -6.37
C ASP A 86 -2.25 14.61 -6.42
N LEU A 87 -1.67 15.31 -7.40
CA LEU A 87 -0.22 15.30 -7.63
C LEU A 87 0.58 15.92 -6.48
N ALA A 88 -0.03 16.85 -5.72
CA ALA A 88 0.62 17.46 -4.57
C ALA A 88 0.86 16.42 -3.47
N THR A 89 -0.19 15.69 -3.08
CA THR A 89 -0.06 14.59 -2.11
C THR A 89 0.84 13.48 -2.65
N ALA A 90 0.72 13.14 -3.94
CA ALA A 90 1.56 12.12 -4.56
C ALA A 90 3.05 12.45 -4.41
N ARG A 91 3.44 13.68 -4.76
CA ARG A 91 4.82 14.15 -4.66
C ARG A 91 5.34 14.08 -3.23
N ASP A 92 4.58 14.56 -2.26
CA ASP A 92 5.02 14.58 -0.86
C ASP A 92 5.20 13.16 -0.29
N ARG A 93 4.34 12.23 -0.71
CA ARG A 93 4.43 10.81 -0.35
C ARG A 93 5.62 10.12 -1.01
N PHE A 94 5.82 10.32 -2.31
CA PHE A 94 7.01 9.78 -3.00
C PHE A 94 8.31 10.36 -2.43
N ALA A 95 8.35 11.65 -2.11
CA ALA A 95 9.51 12.27 -1.48
C ALA A 95 9.83 11.64 -0.11
N THR A 96 8.80 11.25 0.65
CA THR A 96 8.99 10.54 1.91
C THR A 96 9.48 9.11 1.69
N ALA A 97 8.95 8.38 0.71
CA ALA A 97 9.46 7.06 0.33
C ALA A 97 10.95 7.11 -0.05
N VAL A 98 11.35 8.08 -0.88
CA VAL A 98 12.76 8.31 -1.26
C VAL A 98 13.64 8.66 -0.06
N ARG A 99 13.12 9.43 0.91
CA ARG A 99 13.87 9.79 2.12
C ARG A 99 14.09 8.60 3.05
N LEU A 100 13.08 7.74 3.18
CA LEU A 100 13.13 6.55 4.04
C LEU A 100 14.01 5.45 3.43
N ASP A 101 13.89 5.21 2.12
CA ASP A 101 14.79 4.32 1.39
C ASP A 101 15.25 4.96 0.07
N PRO A 102 16.43 5.61 0.08
CA PRO A 102 16.96 6.24 -1.11
C PRO A 102 17.52 5.24 -2.14
N THR A 103 17.62 3.95 -1.80
CA THR A 103 18.27 2.95 -2.67
C THR A 103 17.35 2.39 -3.75
N ARG A 104 16.03 2.62 -3.61
CA ARG A 104 14.97 2.15 -4.50
C ARG A 104 14.80 3.09 -5.72
N PRO A 105 15.27 2.71 -6.94
CA PRO A 105 15.11 3.55 -8.13
C PRO A 105 13.64 3.84 -8.50
N GLU A 106 12.73 2.91 -8.23
CA GLU A 106 11.30 3.03 -8.47
C GLU A 106 10.66 4.23 -7.74
N PHE A 107 11.10 4.52 -6.50
CA PHE A 107 10.59 5.66 -5.74
C PHE A 107 10.98 6.98 -6.36
N ARG A 108 12.22 7.06 -6.85
CA ARG A 108 12.72 8.26 -7.53
C ARG A 108 12.00 8.48 -8.84
N ALA A 109 11.79 7.42 -9.62
CA ALA A 109 11.03 7.49 -10.87
C ALA A 109 9.60 8.00 -10.63
N ASN A 110 8.93 7.51 -9.59
CA ASN A 110 7.59 7.98 -9.22
C ASN A 110 7.57 9.44 -8.76
N LEU A 111 8.56 9.87 -7.97
CA LEU A 111 8.69 11.27 -7.54
C LEU A 111 8.91 12.20 -8.74
N GLU A 112 9.80 11.82 -9.67
CA GLU A 112 10.04 12.58 -10.89
C GLU A 112 8.78 12.69 -11.73
N GLN A 113 8.05 11.59 -11.91
CA GLN A 113 6.80 11.57 -12.67
C GLN A 113 5.74 12.50 -12.05
N ALA A 114 5.59 12.48 -10.72
CA ALA A 114 4.62 13.33 -10.02
C ALA A 114 5.01 14.82 -9.98
N SER A 115 6.24 15.16 -10.35
CA SER A 115 6.77 16.53 -10.31
C SER A 115 6.85 17.20 -11.69
N ARG A 116 6.49 16.49 -12.77
CA ARG A 116 6.44 17.02 -14.14
C ARG A 116 5.13 17.74 -14.41
#